data_AF-A0ABD0NWS6-F1
#
_entry.id   AF-A0ABD0NWS6-F1
#
_cell.length_a   1.000
_cell.length_b   1.000
_cell.length_c   1.000
_cell.angle_alpha   90.00
_cell.angle_beta   90.00
_cell.angle_gamma   90.00
#
_symmetry.space_group_name_H-M   'P 1'
#
loop_
_entity.id
_entity.type
_entity.pdbx_description
1 polymer ?
#
loop_
_entity_poly.entity_id
_entity_poly.type
_entity_poly.pdbx_seq_one_letter_code
_entity_poly.pdbx_strand_id
1 'polypeptide(L)' 'MKVFVDTDSDIRLVRRLKRDITDRGRDIAGVIKQYNKYVKPAFEQYIEPTVQVADIVVPR' A
#
# COMPACT_ATOMS: atom_id res chain seq x y z
N MET A 1 13.74 -0.83 -17.94
CA MET A 1 14.00 -0.41 -16.55
C MET A 1 12.69 -0.36 -15.78
N LYS A 2 12.46 -1.36 -14.93
CA LYS A 2 11.31 -1.55 -14.05
C LYS A 2 11.78 -1.24 -12.62
N VAL A 3 11.05 -0.39 -11.92
CA VAL A 3 11.41 0.03 -10.55
C VAL A 3 10.30 -0.37 -9.60
N PHE A 4 10.66 -1.03 -8.49
CA PHE A 4 9.76 -1.32 -7.39
C PHE A 4 10.13 -0.45 -6.19
N VAL A 5 9.14 0.21 -5.58
CA VAL A 5 9.36 1.02 -4.36
C VAL A 5 8.90 0.19 -3.17
N ASP A 6 9.86 -0.21 -2.34
CA ASP A 6 9.59 -1.04 -1.17
C ASP A 6 9.51 -0.18 0.09
N THR A 7 8.53 -0.49 0.92
CA THR A 7 8.23 0.23 2.16
C THR A 7 7.37 -0.67 3.04
N ASP A 8 7.59 -0.62 4.35
CA ASP A 8 6.83 -1.42 5.30
C ASP A 8 5.32 -1.15 5.22
N SER A 9 4.54 -2.20 5.52
CA SER A 9 3.07 -2.18 5.36
C SER A 9 2.38 -1.18 6.30
N ASP A 10 2.94 -0.96 7.48
CA ASP A 10 2.47 0.00 8.50
C ASP A 10 2.70 1.45 8.05
N ILE A 11 3.89 1.77 7.53
CA ILE A 11 4.21 3.08 6.97
C ILE A 11 3.27 3.40 5.81
N ARG A 12 3.06 2.44 4.90
CA ARG A 12 2.12 2.58 3.78
C ARG A 12 0.69 2.78 4.26
N LEU A 13 0.27 2.05 5.29
CA LEU A 13 -1.06 2.19 5.89
C LEU A 13 -1.25 3.58 6.51
N VAL A 14 -0.29 4.07 7.30
CA VAL A 14 -0.37 5.40 7.93
C VAL A 14 -0.45 6.51 6.87
N ARG A 15 0.40 6.44 5.83
CA ARG A 15 0.35 7.41 4.71
C ARG A 15 -1.00 7.37 3.99
N ARG A 16 -1.53 6.16 3.76
CA ARG A 16 -2.85 5.97 3.14
C ARG A 16 -3.98 6.53 4.01
N LEU A 17 -3.93 6.28 5.31
CA LEU A 17 -4.93 6.73 6.27
C LEU A 17 -4.98 8.26 6.31
N LYS A 18 -3.81 8.90 6.44
CA LYS A 18 -3.68 10.36 6.40
C LYS A 18 -4.31 10.93 5.12
N ARG A 19 -3.89 10.46 3.94
CA ARG A 19 -4.40 10.92 2.64
C ARG A 19 -5.91 10.71 2.48
N ASP A 20 -6.41 9.53 2.83
CA ASP A 20 -7.83 9.20 2.62
C ASP A 20 -8.74 10.02 3.57
N ILE A 21 -8.25 10.43 4.75
CA ILE A 21 -8.98 11.32 5.67
C ILE A 21 -8.87 12.78 5.21
N THR A 22 -7.66 13.29 4.98
CA THR A 22 -7.43 14.73 4.71
C THR A 22 -7.91 15.15 3.34
N ASP A 23 -7.65 14.34 2.32
CA ASP A 23 -7.82 14.77 0.92
C ASP A 23 -9.09 14.22 0.29
N ARG A 24 -9.64 13.13 0.88
CA ARG A 24 -10.81 12.42 0.34
C ARG A 24 -12.00 12.36 1.30
N GLY A 25 -11.89 12.94 2.50
CA GLY A 25 -12.97 13.03 3.47
C GLY A 25 -13.53 11.68 3.94
N ARG A 26 -12.71 10.62 3.95
CA ARG A 26 -13.15 9.28 4.35
C ARG A 26 -13.03 9.09 5.86
N ASP A 27 -13.94 8.28 6.41
CA ASP A 27 -13.88 7.84 7.80
C ASP A 27 -12.80 6.77 8.05
N ILE A 28 -12.19 6.83 9.23
CA ILE A 28 -11.09 5.94 9.67
C ILE A 28 -11.54 4.48 9.63
N ALA A 29 -12.71 4.15 10.17
CA ALA A 29 -13.17 2.77 10.25
C ALA A 29 -13.43 2.21 8.85
N GLY A 30 -13.96 3.03 7.94
CA GLY A 30 -14.14 2.67 6.53
C GLY A 30 -12.82 2.37 5.82
N VAL A 31 -11.80 3.21 6.01
CA VAL A 31 -10.48 3.03 5.40
C VAL A 31 -9.80 1.75 5.90
N ILE A 32 -9.85 1.48 7.20
CA ILE A 32 -9.27 0.26 7.81
C ILE A 32 -10.01 -1.00 7.32
N LYS A 33 -11.34 -0.96 7.29
CA LYS A 33 -12.15 -2.08 6.77
C LYS A 33 -11.81 -2.38 5.31
N GLN A 34 -11.68 -1.34 4.48
CA GLN A 34 -11.28 -1.50 3.08
C GLN A 34 -9.84 -2.01 2.95
N TYR A 35 -8.92 -1.53 3.80
CA TYR A 35 -7.53 -1.97 3.78
C TYR A 35 -7.42 -3.47 4.05
N ASN A 36 -8.02 -3.93 5.14
CA ASN A 36 -7.96 -5.34 5.54
C ASN A 36 -8.71 -6.26 4.57
N LYS A 37 -9.87 -5.82 4.04
CA LYS A 37 -10.70 -6.66 3.18
C LYS A 37 -10.16 -6.80 1.76
N TYR A 38 -9.54 -5.75 1.22
CA TYR A 38 -9.21 -5.69 -0.20
C TYR A 38 -7.74 -5.34 -0.46
N VAL A 39 -7.22 -4.29 0.17
CA VAL A 39 -5.91 -3.73 -0.23
C VAL A 39 -4.75 -4.61 0.23
N LYS A 40 -4.77 -5.08 1.49
CA LYS A 40 -3.71 -5.94 2.02
C LYS A 40 -3.67 -7.30 1.28
N PRO A 41 -4.78 -8.05 1.14
CA PRO A 41 -4.76 -9.31 0.40
C PRO A 41 -4.35 -9.14 -1.06
N ALA A 42 -4.82 -8.08 -1.74
CA ALA A 42 -4.43 -7.83 -3.13
C ALA A 42 -2.94 -7.47 -3.26
N PHE A 43 -2.39 -6.75 -2.27
CA PHE A 43 -0.95 -6.46 -2.26
C PHE A 43 -0.13 -7.75 -2.14
N GLU A 44 -0.43 -8.57 -1.14
CA GLU A 44 0.29 -9.83 -0.88
C GLU A 44 0.14 -10.82 -2.04
N GLN A 45 -1.05 -10.92 -2.64
CA GLN A 45 -1.32 -11.88 -3.70
C GLN A 45 -0.79 -11.46 -5.08
N TYR A 46 -0.83 -10.15 -5.39
CA TYR A 46 -0.61 -9.69 -6.77
C TYR A 46 0.50 -8.66 -6.93
N ILE A 47 0.81 -7.85 -5.91
CA ILE A 47 1.76 -6.73 -6.05
C ILE A 47 3.13 -7.12 -5.48
N GLU A 48 3.18 -7.70 -4.29
CA GLU A 48 4.42 -8.15 -3.65
C GLU A 48 5.23 -9.13 -4.51
N PRO A 49 4.64 -10.12 -5.21
CA PRO A 49 5.40 -11.02 -6.08
C PRO A 49 6.08 -10.31 -7.27
N THR A 50 5.60 -9.12 -7.65
CA THR A 50 6.16 -8.36 -8.79
C THR A 50 7.54 -7.76 -8.49
N VAL A 51 7.96 -7.74 -7.22
CA VAL A 51 9.34 -7.39 -6.82
C VAL A 51 10.37 -8.23 -7.57
N GLN A 52 10.08 -9.51 -7.81
CA GLN A 52 11.01 -10.44 -8.44
C GLN A 52 11.36 -10.09 -9.89
N VAL A 53 10.52 -9.30 -10.57
CA VAL A 53 10.74 -8.88 -11.96
C VAL A 53 11.20 -7.42 -12.08
N ALA A 54 11.54 -6.77 -10.97
CA ALA A 54 12.02 -5.40 -10.94
C ALA A 54 13.53 -5.32 -11.21
N ASP A 55 13.95 -4.35 -12.02
CA ASP A 55 15.37 -4.10 -12.30
C ASP A 55 16.03 -3.37 -11.12
N ILE A 56 15.27 -2.54 -10.39
CA ILE A 56 15.73 -1.78 -9.21
C ILE A 56 14.65 -1.81 -8.13
N VAL A 57 15.07 -2.06 -6.89
CA VAL A 57 14.22 -1.92 -5.69
C VAL A 57 14.72 -0.73 -4.87
N VAL A 58 13.84 0.23 -4.59
CA VAL A 58 14.16 1.44 -3.83
C VAL A 58 13.48 1.35 -2.44
N PRO A 59 14.23 1.20 -1.34
CA PRO A 59 13.68 1.23 0.01
C PRO A 59 13.36 2.66 0.45
N ARG A 60 12.27 2.86 1.21
CA ARG A 60 11.82 4.18 1.67
C ARG A 60 11.17 4.18 3.04
#